data_AF-A0A8T2K5Z5-F1
#
_entry.id   AF-A0A8T2K5Z5-F1
#
_cell.length_a   1.000
_cell.length_b   1.000
_cell.length_c   1.000
_cell.angle_alpha   90.00
_cell.angle_beta   90.00
_cell.angle_gamma   90.00
#
_symmetry.space_group_name_H-M   'P 1'
#
loop_
_entity.id
_entity.type
_entity.pdbx_description
1 polymer ?
#
loop_
_entity_poly.entity_id
_entity_poly.type
_entity_poly.pdbx_seq_one_letter_code
_entity_poly.pdbx_strand_id
1 'polypeptide(L)' 'MLGGGGYTIRNVARCWTYETSVALDTEIPNELPYNDYFEYFGPDFKLHISPSNMTNQNTNEYLEKIK' A
#
# COMPACT_ATOMS: atom_id res chain seq x y z
N MET A 1 -6.53 -4.49 14.72
CA MET A 1 -6.18 -4.71 13.30
C MET A 1 -5.61 -6.11 13.17
N LEU A 2 -5.95 -6.82 12.10
CA LEU A 2 -5.40 -8.13 11.78
C LEU A 2 -4.86 -8.08 10.34
N GLY A 3 -3.87 -8.92 10.04
CA GLY A 3 -3.35 -9.07 8.68
C GLY A 3 -4.24 -9.95 7.79
N GLY A 4 -3.65 -10.46 6.71
CA GLY A 4 -4.32 -11.32 5.74
C GLY A 4 -3.39 -11.70 4.59
N GLY A 5 -3.96 -12.09 3.44
CA GLY A 5 -3.19 -12.39 2.24
C GLY A 5 -2.50 -11.15 1.64
N GLY A 6 -1.45 -11.40 0.86
CA GLY A 6 -0.68 -10.36 0.18
C GLY A 6 0.56 -10.96 -0.48
N TYR A 7 0.62 -10.94 -1.82
CA TYR A 7 1.56 -11.76 -2.57
C TYR A 7 2.70 -10.97 -3.23
N THR A 8 2.67 -9.64 -3.12
CA THR A 8 3.80 -8.77 -3.44
C THR A 8 4.38 -8.24 -2.14
N ILE A 9 5.32 -8.99 -1.55
CA ILE A 9 5.79 -8.82 -0.16
C ILE A 9 6.26 -7.39 0.18
N ARG A 10 6.93 -6.70 -0.75
CA ARG A 10 7.35 -5.30 -0.55
C ARG A 10 6.17 -4.33 -0.39
N ASN A 11 5.05 -4.62 -1.05
CA ASN A 11 3.83 -3.82 -0.91
C ASN A 11 3.06 -4.19 0.36
N VAL A 12 3.15 -5.45 0.80
CA VAL A 12 2.60 -5.87 2.10
C VAL A 12 3.28 -5.13 3.24
N ALA A 13 4.61 -5.07 3.23
CA ALA A 13 5.38 -4.32 4.22
C ALA A 13 4.99 -2.83 4.24
N ARG A 14 4.90 -2.19 3.07
CA ARG A 14 4.42 -0.80 2.93
C ARG A 14 3.02 -0.60 3.50
N CYS A 15 2.08 -1.48 3.12
CA CYS A 15 0.67 -1.39 3.51
C CYS A 15 0.52 -1.43 5.04
N TRP A 16 1.04 -2.47 5.69
CA TRP A 16 0.90 -2.63 7.14
C TRP A 16 1.69 -1.59 7.94
N THR A 17 2.82 -1.10 7.41
CA THR A 17 3.56 0.02 8.02
C THR A 17 2.71 1.28 8.06
N TYR A 18 2.07 1.62 6.92
CA TYR A 18 1.22 2.79 6.82
C TYR A 18 -0.08 2.63 7.63
N GLU A 19 -0.75 1.48 7.59
CA GLU A 19 -1.93 1.21 8.42
C GLU A 19 -1.64 1.31 9.92
N THR A 20 -0.43 0.92 10.34
CA THR A 20 0.02 1.10 11.73
C THR A 20 0.18 2.58 12.08
N SER A 21 0.72 3.40 11.18
CA SER A 21 0.84 4.85 11.43
C SER A 21 -0.54 5.52 11.53
N VAL A 22 -1.50 5.08 10.70
CA VAL A 22 -2.91 5.51 10.77
C VAL A 22 -3.53 5.12 12.11
N ALA A 23 -3.31 3.90 12.59
CA ALA A 23 -3.83 3.46 13.89
C ALA A 23 -3.26 4.24 15.08
N LEU A 24 -2.05 4.79 14.92
CA LEU A 24 -1.38 5.65 15.88
C LEU A 24 -1.67 7.15 15.65
N ASP A 25 -2.52 7.49 14.67
CA ASP A 25 -2.82 8.87 14.26
C ASP A 25 -1.55 9.71 14.03
N THR A 26 -0.57 9.11 13.35
CA THR A 26 0.76 9.69 13.13
C THR A 26 1.11 9.66 11.65
N GLU A 27 1.52 10.82 11.12
CA GLU A 27 2.05 10.92 9.76
C GLU A 27 3.52 10.46 9.69
N ILE A 28 3.84 9.71 8.64
CA ILE A 28 5.19 9.25 8.35
C ILE A 28 5.61 9.69 6.95
N PRO A 29 6.90 10.01 6.73
CA PRO A 29 7.38 10.46 5.44
C PRO A 29 7.27 9.36 4.38
N ASN A 30 7.16 9.78 3.11
CA ASN A 30 7.17 8.85 1.98
C ASN A 30 8.56 8.25 1.71
N GLU A 31 9.63 8.87 2.22
CA GLU A 31 11.00 8.33 2.15
C GLU A 31 11.13 7.15 3.11
N LEU A 32 11.50 5.98 2.61
CA LEU A 32 11.73 4.83 3.49
C LEU A 32 13.00 5.05 4.32
N PRO A 33 12.96 4.79 5.64
CA PRO A 33 14.17 4.74 6.43
C PRO A 33 15.01 3.51 6.06
N TYR A 34 16.32 3.61 6.25
CA TYR A 34 17.22 2.48 6.08
C TYR A 34 16.81 1.33 7.02
N ASN A 35 16.81 0.10 6.49
CA ASN A 35 16.45 -1.12 7.21
C ASN A 35 17.14 -2.33 6.56
N ASP A 36 17.11 -3.47 7.24
CA ASP A 36 17.80 -4.70 6.79
C ASP A 36 17.33 -5.22 5.42
N TYR A 37 16.18 -4.77 4.93
CA TYR A 37 15.58 -5.17 3.65
C TYR A 37 15.45 -3.99 2.68
N PHE A 38 16.21 -2.91 2.88
CA PHE A 38 16.04 -1.67 2.12
C PHE A 38 16.09 -1.86 0.60
N GLU A 39 16.95 -2.74 0.11
CA GLU A 39 17.13 -3.06 -1.31
C GLU A 39 15.88 -3.70 -1.95
N TYR A 40 14.96 -4.28 -1.16
CA TYR A 40 13.72 -4.88 -1.66
C TYR A 40 12.72 -3.82 -2.16
N PHE A 41 12.92 -2.57 -1.76
CA PHE A 41 12.04 -1.44 -2.06
C PHE A 41 12.52 -0.59 -3.23
N GLY A 42 13.58 -1.01 -3.92
CA GLY A 42 14.04 -0.35 -5.14
C GLY A 42 13.03 -0.46 -6.30
N PRO A 43 13.12 0.44 -7.29
CA PRO A 43 14.16 1.46 -7.46
C PRO A 43 13.88 2.79 -6.75
N ASP A 44 12.67 2.98 -6.22
CA ASP A 44 12.17 4.27 -5.76
C ASP A 44 12.36 4.50 -4.25
N PHE A 45 12.47 3.42 -3.46
CA PHE A 45 12.66 3.46 -2.00
C PHE A 45 11.60 4.33 -1.28
N LYS A 46 10.37 4.34 -1.81
CA LYS A 46 9.23 5.06 -1.24
C LYS A 46 8.24 4.13 -0.54
N LEU A 47 7.47 4.71 0.37
CA LEU A 47 6.38 4.05 1.08
C LEU A 47 5.14 3.87 0.17
N HIS A 48 4.72 4.92 -0.53
CA HIS A 48 3.52 4.91 -1.35
C HIS A 48 3.76 4.35 -2.75
N ILE A 49 2.75 3.67 -3.27
CA ILE A 49 2.75 3.09 -4.61
C ILE A 49 1.78 3.83 -5.53
N SER A 50 2.14 3.98 -6.80
CA SER A 50 1.24 4.52 -7.82
C SER A 50 0.38 3.41 -8.42
N PRO A 51 -0.89 3.69 -8.77
CA PRO A 51 -1.74 2.74 -9.47
C PRO A 51 -1.16 2.41 -10.86
N SER A 52 -1.44 1.20 -11.35
CA SER A 52 -1.11 0.81 -12.72
C SER A 52 -2.11 1.39 -13.72
N ASN A 53 -1.81 1.25 -15.01
CA ASN A 53 -2.70 1.60 -16.11
C ASN A 53 -3.78 0.52 -16.39
N MET A 54 -4.03 -0.40 -15.45
CA MET A 54 -5.04 -1.45 -15.62
C MET A 54 -6.44 -0.83 -15.67
N THR A 55 -7.22 -1.18 -16.69
CA THR A 55 -8.59 -0.69 -16.85
C THR A 55 -9.47 -1.10 -15.67
N ASN A 56 -10.09 -0.12 -15.02
CA ASN A 56 -11.11 -0.38 -14.00
C ASN A 56 -12.39 -0.91 -14.66
N GLN A 57 -12.76 -2.16 -14.36
CA GLN A 57 -13.96 -2.80 -14.90
C GLN A 57 -15.21 -2.57 -14.02
N ASN A 58 -15.08 -1.85 -12.91
CA ASN A 58 -16.19 -1.50 -12.02
C ASN A 58 -16.86 -0.23 -12.55
N THR A 59 -17.91 -0.37 -13.38
CA THR A 59 -18.69 0.78 -13.84
C THR A 59 -19.50 1.38 -12.70
N ASN A 60 -19.85 2.67 -12.82
CA ASN A 60 -20.64 3.35 -11.78
C ASN A 60 -22.01 2.68 -11.59
N GLU A 61 -22.65 2.23 -12.68
CA GLU A 61 -23.94 1.54 -12.62
C GLU A 61 -23.85 0.20 -11.89
N TYR A 62 -22.74 -0.54 -12.06
CA TYR A 62 -22.50 -1.79 -11.34
C TYR A 62 -22.34 -1.55 -9.84
N LEU A 63 -21.55 -0.53 -9.47
CA LEU A 63 -21.29 -0.17 -8.09
C LEU A 63 -22.56 0.29 -7.37
N GLU A 64 -23.34 1.19 -7.97
CA GLU A 64 -24.59 1.71 -7.38
C GLU A 64 -25.68 0.64 -7.28
N LYS A 65 -25.64 -0.43 -8.10
CA LYS A 65 -26.57 -1.55 -7.99
C LYS A 65 -26.30 -2.46 -6.78
N ILE A 66 -25.05 -2.57 -6.35
CA ILE A 66 -24.62 -3.49 -5.28
C ILE A 66 -24.59 -2.81 -3.90
N LYS A 67 -24.32 -1.50 -3.87
CA LYS A 67 -24.22 -0.69 -2.66
C LYS A 67 -25.48 -0.73 -1.78
#